data_AF-A0A952MI58-F1
#
_entry.id   AF-A0A952MI58-F1
#
_cell.length_a   1.000
_cell.length_b   1.000
_cell.length_c   1.000
_cell.angle_alpha   90.00
_cell.angle_beta   90.00
_cell.angle_gamma   90.00
#
_symmetry.space_group_name_H-M   'P 1'
#
loop_
_entity.id
_entity.type
_entity.pdbx_description
1 polymer ?
#
loop_
_entity_poly.entity_id
_entity_poly.type
_entity_poly.pdbx_seq_one_letter_code
_entity_poly.pdbx_strand_id
1 'polypeptide(L)'
;MFKHFANDYFNFTRKERAGIISIMALIIICMILPFLFPFFIKQPAYDFAQVEKDIAVLNSKKLQNADKKNNRNFDENNYQNYYQPSEKNYFTNKNKGQLFYFDPNTLSADGWVRLGIREKTAATIQKYIAKGGKFYKPEDISKIWGLHQNDINRLLPYVRIAPTTAPVYTANKNIQPQRAYENYPKKIISIDINEADTSAFIALPGIGSKLANRIISFRDKLGGFYKIEQVAETYALPDSTYQKIKSSLQISNPEVKKININTASVDELKLHPYIKFHLANAIVQYRGQHGGFASLSDLKKIMIFTDDIYNKVEPYLSLK
;
A
#
# COMPACT_ATOMS: atom_id res chain seq x y z
N MET A 1 -61.82 -17.32 25.50
CA MET A 1 -61.41 -17.04 24.10
C MET A 1 -60.22 -17.87 23.64
N PHE A 2 -59.10 -17.92 24.39
CA PHE A 2 -57.87 -18.62 23.94
C PHE A 2 -58.03 -20.14 23.71
N LYS A 3 -58.85 -20.83 24.52
CA LYS A 3 -59.12 -22.27 24.36
C LYS A 3 -59.85 -22.61 23.06
N HIS A 4 -60.75 -21.74 22.59
CA HIS A 4 -61.44 -21.96 21.31
C HIS A 4 -60.51 -21.69 20.12
N PHE A 5 -59.73 -20.60 20.18
CA PHE A 5 -58.74 -20.28 19.15
C PHE A 5 -57.68 -21.38 18.96
N ALA A 6 -57.18 -21.96 20.05
CA ALA A 6 -56.22 -23.06 19.99
C ALA A 6 -56.84 -24.33 19.38
N ASN A 7 -58.11 -24.62 19.66
CA ASN A 7 -58.76 -25.83 19.17
C ASN A 7 -59.10 -25.76 17.68
N ASP A 8 -59.34 -24.56 17.14
CA ASP A 8 -59.63 -24.34 15.72
C ASP A 8 -58.35 -24.36 14.87
N TYR A 9 -57.22 -23.88 15.39
CA TYR A 9 -55.92 -23.85 14.68
C TYR A 9 -55.11 -25.17 14.78
N PHE A 10 -55.34 -26.01 15.80
CA PHE A 10 -54.54 -27.21 16.07
C PHE A 10 -55.26 -28.54 15.72
N ASN A 11 -56.07 -28.56 14.66
CA ASN A 11 -56.66 -29.80 14.15
C ASN A 11 -55.70 -30.54 13.21
N PHE A 12 -54.65 -31.11 13.78
CA PHE A 12 -53.70 -31.93 13.03
C PHE A 12 -54.23 -33.33 12.77
N THR A 13 -54.07 -33.81 11.54
CA THR A 13 -54.27 -35.21 11.15
C THR A 13 -53.29 -36.12 11.90
N ARG A 14 -53.58 -37.43 11.98
CA ARG A 14 -52.68 -38.40 12.65
C ARG A 14 -51.25 -38.38 12.08
N LYS A 15 -51.10 -38.13 10.77
CA LYS A 15 -49.80 -38.06 10.09
C LYS A 15 -49.03 -36.77 10.44
N GLU A 16 -49.71 -35.63 10.50
CA GLU A 16 -49.09 -34.36 10.89
C GLU A 16 -48.65 -34.35 12.35
N ARG A 17 -49.44 -34.95 13.25
CA ARG A 17 -49.06 -35.11 14.66
C ARG A 17 -47.77 -35.93 14.79
N ALA A 18 -47.65 -37.03 14.05
CA ALA A 18 -46.44 -37.84 14.03
C ALA A 18 -45.23 -37.06 13.50
N GLY A 19 -45.42 -36.23 12.46
CA GLY A 19 -44.37 -35.35 11.93
C GLY A 19 -43.91 -34.30 12.94
N ILE A 20 -44.84 -33.60 13.58
CA ILE A 20 -44.53 -32.57 14.58
C ILE A 20 -43.78 -33.17 15.78
N ILE A 21 -44.23 -34.32 16.28
CA ILE A 21 -43.55 -35.03 17.38
C ILE A 21 -42.12 -35.42 16.98
N SER A 22 -41.92 -35.89 15.75
CA SER A 22 -40.60 -36.27 15.24
C SER A 22 -39.65 -35.07 15.14
N ILE A 23 -40.14 -33.93 14.66
CA ILE A 23 -39.35 -32.69 14.57
C ILE A 23 -39.01 -32.15 15.96
N MET A 24 -39.98 -32.16 16.88
CA MET A 24 -39.73 -31.73 18.27
C MET A 24 -38.67 -32.61 18.95
N ALA A 25 -38.71 -33.93 18.74
CA ALA A 25 -37.69 -34.84 19.25
C ALA A 25 -36.30 -34.51 18.70
N LEU A 26 -36.19 -34.22 17.39
CA LEU A 26 -34.92 -33.87 16.75
C LEU A 26 -34.33 -32.55 17.28
N ILE A 27 -35.19 -31.54 17.51
CA ILE A 27 -34.77 -30.27 18.12
C ILE A 27 -34.22 -30.48 19.54
N ILE A 28 -34.90 -31.30 20.34
CA ILE A 28 -34.46 -31.63 21.72
C ILE A 28 -33.11 -32.35 21.69
N ILE A 29 -32.90 -33.29 20.76
CA ILE A 29 -31.62 -34.00 20.59
C ILE A 29 -30.49 -33.01 20.26
N CYS A 30 -30.72 -32.08 19.33
CA CYS A 30 -29.75 -31.05 18.98
C CYS A 30 -29.41 -30.11 20.16
N MET A 31 -30.37 -29.83 21.04
CA MET A 31 -30.13 -29.02 22.24
C MET A 31 -29.32 -29.76 23.33
N ILE A 32 -29.44 -31.08 23.42
CA ILE A 32 -28.74 -31.90 24.41
C ILE A 32 -27.28 -32.18 24.00
N LEU A 33 -26.99 -32.21 22.69
CA LEU A 33 -25.69 -32.54 22.11
C LEU A 33 -24.50 -31.72 22.67
N PRO A 34 -24.59 -30.37 22.81
CA PRO A 34 -23.51 -29.56 23.39
C PRO A 34 -23.22 -29.89 24.85
N PHE A 35 -24.24 -30.33 25.61
CA PHE A 35 -24.10 -30.68 27.01
C PHE A 35 -23.45 -32.06 27.21
N LEU A 36 -23.58 -32.95 26.22
CA LEU A 36 -22.92 -34.26 26.21
C LEU A 36 -21.47 -34.18 25.70
N PHE A 37 -21.11 -33.16 24.91
CA PHE A 37 -19.75 -32.94 24.38
C PHE A 37 -18.63 -33.04 25.43
N PRO A 38 -18.71 -32.43 26.63
CA PRO A 38 -17.65 -32.53 27.65
C PRO A 38 -17.51 -33.93 28.27
N PHE A 39 -18.48 -34.84 28.11
CA PHE A 39 -18.39 -36.20 28.62
C PHE A 39 -17.55 -37.11 27.71
N PHE A 40 -17.53 -36.84 26.41
CA PHE A 40 -16.79 -37.64 25.42
C PHE A 40 -15.37 -37.15 25.17
N ILE A 41 -15.08 -35.86 25.40
CA ILE A 41 -13.76 -35.26 25.17
C ILE A 41 -13.22 -34.72 26.49
N LYS A 42 -12.30 -35.46 27.10
CA LYS A 42 -11.51 -34.97 28.24
C LYS A 42 -10.58 -33.86 27.75
N GLN A 43 -10.77 -32.65 28.25
CA GLN A 43 -9.82 -31.54 28.05
C GLN A 43 -8.46 -31.95 28.65
N PRO A 44 -7.34 -31.83 27.92
CA PRO A 44 -6.03 -32.17 28.47
C PRO A 44 -5.69 -31.20 29.61
N ALA A 45 -5.31 -31.74 30.77
CA ALA A 45 -4.78 -30.94 31.87
C ALA A 45 -3.39 -30.43 31.48
N TYR A 46 -3.20 -29.12 31.48
CA TYR A 46 -1.94 -28.48 31.08
C TYR A 46 -0.96 -28.48 32.25
N ASP A 47 0.20 -29.14 32.10
CA ASP A 47 1.27 -29.12 33.09
C ASP A 47 2.12 -27.84 32.92
N PHE A 48 1.84 -26.85 33.77
CA PHE A 48 2.51 -25.55 33.75
C PHE A 48 4.02 -25.63 34.01
N ALA A 49 4.52 -26.70 34.64
CA ALA A 49 5.95 -26.83 34.94
C ALA A 49 6.79 -27.15 33.69
N GLN A 50 6.21 -27.87 32.73
CA GLN A 50 6.87 -28.16 31.44
C GLN A 50 7.03 -26.88 30.61
N VAL A 51 6.05 -26.00 30.72
CA VAL A 51 5.90 -24.79 29.92
C VAL A 51 6.89 -23.73 30.35
N GLU A 52 7.11 -23.61 31.65
CA GLU A 52 8.12 -22.70 32.21
C GLU A 52 9.54 -23.10 31.77
N LYS A 53 9.81 -24.41 31.70
CA LYS A 53 11.07 -24.95 31.16
C LYS A 53 11.21 -24.68 29.66
N ASP A 54 10.15 -24.88 28.88
CA ASP A 54 10.16 -24.61 27.44
C ASP A 54 10.35 -23.11 27.14
N ILE A 55 9.76 -22.23 27.95
CA ILE A 55 9.95 -20.76 27.87
C ILE A 55 11.40 -20.38 28.20
N ALA A 56 12.01 -20.99 29.22
CA ALA A 56 13.41 -20.72 29.58
C ALA A 56 14.39 -21.16 28.47
N VAL A 57 14.13 -22.29 27.82
CA VAL A 57 14.90 -22.78 26.67
C VAL A 57 14.72 -21.89 25.43
N LEU A 58 13.51 -21.39 25.20
CA LEU A 58 13.23 -20.43 24.11
C LEU A 58 13.95 -19.09 24.31
N ASN A 59 13.99 -18.59 25.54
CA ASN A 59 14.65 -17.33 25.86
C ASN A 59 16.18 -17.43 25.75
N SER A 60 16.78 -18.54 26.19
CA SER A 60 18.21 -18.77 26.02
C SER A 60 18.61 -18.94 24.54
N LYS A 61 17.77 -19.58 23.72
CA LYS A 61 17.92 -19.61 22.26
C LYS A 61 17.77 -18.24 21.60
N LYS A 62 16.91 -17.34 22.10
CA LYS A 62 16.79 -15.96 21.59
C LYS A 62 18.05 -15.13 21.85
N LEU A 63 18.66 -15.26 23.03
CA LEU A 63 19.89 -14.54 23.39
C LEU A 63 21.10 -15.04 22.58
N GLN A 64 21.27 -16.35 22.39
CA GLN A 64 22.36 -16.89 21.56
C GLN A 64 22.22 -16.56 20.07
N ASN A 65 20.99 -16.35 19.58
CA ASN A 65 20.72 -15.95 18.21
C ASN A 65 20.85 -14.43 17.97
N ALA A 66 20.95 -13.61 19.02
CA ALA A 66 21.13 -12.16 18.92
C ALA A 66 22.56 -11.76 18.53
N ASP A 67 23.57 -12.55 18.92
CA ASP A 67 24.97 -12.27 18.57
C ASP A 67 25.40 -12.86 17.20
N LYS A 68 24.57 -13.71 16.58
CA LYS A 68 24.92 -14.43 15.34
C LYS A 68 24.20 -13.98 14.06
N LYS A 69 23.30 -12.99 14.12
CA LYS A 69 22.57 -12.48 12.94
C LYS A 69 23.01 -11.07 12.53
N ASN A 70 24.32 -10.88 12.39
CA ASN A 70 24.82 -10.02 11.31
C ASN A 70 24.73 -10.84 10.02
N ASN A 71 24.17 -10.25 8.98
CA ASN A 71 23.94 -10.79 7.64
C ASN A 71 22.75 -11.74 7.42
N ARG A 72 21.88 -11.21 6.55
CA ARG A 72 20.98 -11.85 5.59
C ARG A 72 19.53 -12.14 6.03
N ASN A 73 18.68 -11.53 5.19
CA ASN A 73 17.33 -11.91 4.76
C ASN A 73 16.22 -11.57 5.76
N PHE A 74 15.30 -10.67 5.38
CA PHE A 74 14.08 -10.93 4.58
C PHE A 74 13.11 -11.76 5.41
N ASP A 75 12.15 -11.09 6.05
CA ASP A 75 11.01 -11.70 6.76
C ASP A 75 9.80 -10.76 6.72
N GLU A 76 9.02 -10.90 5.65
CA GLU A 76 7.61 -11.36 5.60
C GLU A 76 6.66 -11.23 6.83
N ASN A 77 6.75 -10.19 7.66
CA ASN A 77 5.71 -9.90 8.69
C ASN A 77 5.39 -8.40 8.87
N ASN A 78 5.30 -7.64 7.78
CA ASN A 78 5.02 -6.19 7.81
C ASN A 78 3.59 -5.80 7.41
N TYR A 79 2.58 -6.50 7.94
CA TYR A 79 1.16 -6.14 7.81
C TYR A 79 0.54 -5.94 9.18
N GLN A 80 0.97 -4.91 9.93
CA GLN A 80 0.15 -4.24 10.96
C GLN A 80 0.82 -3.01 11.62
N ASN A 81 2.07 -2.65 11.30
CA ASN A 81 2.74 -1.52 11.95
C ASN A 81 3.36 -0.51 10.96
N TYR A 82 2.53 0.21 10.22
CA TYR A 82 3.01 1.26 9.31
C TYR A 82 2.35 2.63 9.57
N TYR A 83 2.39 3.08 10.83
CA TYR A 83 2.59 4.50 11.14
C TYR A 83 3.13 4.65 12.57
N GLN A 84 4.40 4.28 12.75
CA GLN A 84 5.23 4.84 13.81
C GLN A 84 6.43 5.48 13.09
N PRO A 85 6.57 6.81 13.08
CA PRO A 85 7.81 7.43 12.65
C PRO A 85 8.93 6.80 13.47
N SER A 86 9.93 6.24 12.81
CA SER A 86 11.09 5.68 13.46
C SER A 86 11.77 6.75 14.30
N GLU A 87 11.52 6.73 15.62
CA GLU A 87 12.23 7.55 16.60
C GLU A 87 13.68 7.07 16.86
N LYS A 88 14.17 6.10 16.08
CA LYS A 88 15.54 5.61 16.19
C LYS A 88 16.48 6.38 15.25
N ASN A 89 16.64 7.67 15.56
CA ASN A 89 17.85 8.49 15.35
C ASN A 89 17.59 9.95 15.75
N TYR A 90 16.83 10.18 16.82
CA TYR A 90 16.96 11.44 17.55
C TYR A 90 18.32 11.40 18.21
N PHE A 91 19.21 12.29 17.73
CA PHE A 91 20.39 12.66 18.48
C PHE A 91 19.95 12.91 19.92
N THR A 92 20.62 12.20 20.82
CA THR A 92 20.57 12.44 22.24
C THR A 92 20.66 13.93 22.49
N ASN A 93 19.75 14.37 23.35
CA ASN A 93 19.46 15.71 23.83
C ASN A 93 20.73 16.43 24.36
N LYS A 94 21.66 16.84 23.48
CA LYS A 94 22.93 17.44 23.92
C LYS A 94 23.37 18.72 23.22
N ASN A 95 22.75 19.17 22.13
CA ASN A 95 23.01 20.52 21.62
C ASN A 95 21.79 21.06 20.88
N LYS A 96 20.86 21.68 21.63
CA LYS A 96 19.91 22.63 21.04
C LYS A 96 20.75 23.83 20.60
N GLY A 97 21.06 23.89 19.30
CA GLY A 97 21.88 24.96 18.73
C GLY A 97 21.34 26.35 19.09
N GLN A 98 22.23 27.35 19.11
CA GLN A 98 21.90 28.72 19.48
C GLN A 98 20.94 29.32 18.45
N LEU A 99 19.80 29.83 18.90
CA LEU A 99 18.82 30.52 18.05
C LEU A 99 19.22 31.98 17.88
N PHE A 100 19.34 32.42 16.63
CA PHE A 100 19.58 33.80 16.25
C PHE A 100 18.85 34.10 14.95
N TYR A 101 18.60 35.39 14.67
CA TYR A 101 17.98 35.79 13.42
C TYR A 101 18.93 35.53 12.25
N PHE A 102 18.43 34.88 11.19
CA PHE A 102 19.26 34.54 10.03
C PHE A 102 18.50 34.64 8.72
N ASP A 103 19.24 34.92 7.64
CA ASP A 103 18.73 34.81 6.28
C ASP A 103 19.20 33.48 5.67
N PRO A 104 18.29 32.57 5.30
CA PRO A 104 18.64 31.28 4.73
C PRO A 104 19.39 31.40 3.40
N ASN A 105 19.32 32.54 2.71
CA ASN A 105 20.04 32.77 1.45
C ASN A 105 21.50 33.18 1.62
N THR A 106 21.89 33.65 2.81
CA THR A 106 23.24 34.18 3.07
C THR A 106 23.95 33.47 4.21
N LEU A 107 23.23 32.68 5.02
CA LEU A 107 23.81 31.95 6.15
C LEU A 107 24.79 30.87 5.66
N SER A 108 26.00 30.83 6.23
CA SER A 108 27.03 29.83 5.94
C SER A 108 26.69 28.44 6.50
N ALA A 109 27.39 27.40 6.03
CA ALA A 109 27.24 26.03 6.55
C ALA A 109 27.44 25.97 8.08
N ASP A 110 28.46 26.65 8.60
CA ASP A 110 28.74 26.71 10.04
C ASP A 110 27.62 27.41 10.82
N GLY A 111 26.98 28.41 10.20
CA GLY A 111 25.80 29.07 10.76
C GLY A 111 24.62 28.12 10.92
N TRP A 112 24.37 27.27 9.92
CA TRP A 112 23.35 26.21 10.00
C TRP A 112 23.67 25.17 11.07
N VAL A 113 24.95 24.80 11.20
CA VAL A 113 25.41 23.88 12.26
C VAL A 113 25.22 24.52 13.65
N ARG A 114 25.49 25.82 13.82
CA ARG A 114 25.21 26.57 15.06
C ARG A 114 23.73 26.59 15.43
N LEU A 115 22.83 26.60 14.43
CA LEU A 115 21.38 26.47 14.64
C LEU A 115 20.96 25.04 15.01
N GLY A 116 21.89 24.08 15.09
CA GLY A 116 21.64 22.69 15.45
C GLY A 116 21.25 21.81 14.26
N ILE A 117 21.47 22.27 13.03
CA ILE A 117 21.21 21.50 11.82
C ILE A 117 22.41 20.61 11.51
N ARG A 118 22.15 19.37 11.07
CA ARG A 118 23.22 18.42 10.71
C ARG A 118 24.11 19.00 9.62
N GLU A 119 25.41 18.78 9.74
CA GLU A 119 26.42 19.23 8.77
C GLU A 119 26.09 18.81 7.33
N LYS A 120 25.57 17.58 7.14
CA LYS A 120 25.11 17.10 5.83
C LYS A 120 23.94 17.92 5.27
N THR A 121 22.99 18.31 6.13
CA THR A 121 21.85 19.15 5.74
C THR A 121 22.31 20.57 5.45
N ALA A 122 23.20 21.14 6.27
CA ALA A 122 23.84 22.44 6.04
C ALA A 122 24.57 22.48 4.68
N ALA A 123 25.36 21.46 4.37
CA ALA A 123 26.05 21.33 3.08
C ALA A 123 25.08 21.23 1.89
N THR A 124 23.93 20.57 2.09
CA THR A 124 22.88 20.47 1.05
C THR A 124 22.23 21.82 0.78
N ILE A 125 21.97 22.61 1.84
CA ILE A 125 21.44 23.98 1.72
C ILE A 125 22.43 24.87 0.96
N GLN A 126 23.72 24.80 1.29
CA GLN A 126 24.75 25.57 0.57
C GLN A 126 24.82 25.21 -0.92
N LYS A 127 24.76 23.91 -1.25
CA LYS A 127 24.73 23.45 -2.65
C LYS A 127 23.50 23.95 -3.40
N TYR A 128 22.35 24.06 -2.73
CA TYR A 128 21.13 24.60 -3.33
C TYR A 128 21.26 26.10 -3.64
N ILE A 129 21.79 26.88 -2.71
CA ILE A 129 22.01 28.33 -2.88
C ILE A 129 23.07 28.60 -3.96
N ALA A 130 24.18 27.85 -3.93
CA ALA A 130 25.25 27.97 -4.92
C ALA A 130 24.79 27.65 -6.35
N LYS A 131 23.75 26.81 -6.51
CA LYS A 131 23.11 26.51 -7.81
C LYS A 131 22.06 27.54 -8.22
N GLY A 132 21.91 28.64 -7.49
CA GLY A 132 20.94 29.70 -7.76
C GLY A 132 19.57 29.51 -7.10
N GLY A 133 19.42 28.52 -6.22
CA GLY A 133 18.22 28.35 -5.41
C GLY A 133 18.07 29.48 -4.40
N LYS A 134 16.84 29.97 -4.19
CA LYS A 134 16.55 31.07 -3.25
C LYS A 134 15.29 30.77 -2.44
N PHE A 135 15.31 31.17 -1.18
CA PHE A 135 14.18 31.20 -0.27
C PHE A 135 13.56 32.60 -0.32
N TYR A 136 12.26 32.67 -0.60
CA TYR A 136 11.55 33.94 -0.80
C TYR A 136 10.68 34.32 0.39
N LYS A 137 10.22 33.34 1.16
CA LYS A 137 9.45 33.54 2.38
C LYS A 137 9.96 32.64 3.52
N PRO A 138 9.76 33.03 4.79
CA PRO A 138 10.20 32.23 5.94
C PRO A 138 9.76 30.78 5.90
N GLU A 139 8.56 30.50 5.38
CA GLU A 139 8.00 29.15 5.31
C GLU A 139 8.72 28.25 4.29
N ASP A 140 9.51 28.82 3.37
CA ASP A 140 10.23 28.06 2.36
C ASP A 140 11.33 27.16 2.97
N ILE A 141 11.74 27.40 4.22
CA ILE A 141 12.65 26.49 4.93
C ILE A 141 12.07 25.07 5.07
N SER A 142 10.74 24.92 5.01
CA SER A 142 10.07 23.61 5.01
C SER A 142 10.41 22.73 3.80
N LYS A 143 10.94 23.34 2.73
CA LYS A 143 11.36 22.64 1.50
C LYS A 143 12.78 22.05 1.61
N ILE A 144 13.49 22.32 2.71
CA ILE A 144 14.87 21.83 2.91
C ILE A 144 14.84 20.33 3.15
N TRP A 145 15.50 19.58 2.26
CA TRP A 145 15.63 18.14 2.40
C TRP A 145 16.48 17.78 3.63
N GLY A 146 15.93 16.96 4.53
CA GLY A 146 16.61 16.56 5.77
C GLY A 146 16.40 17.50 6.96
N LEU A 147 15.46 18.46 6.86
CA LEU A 147 14.99 19.26 7.99
C LEU A 147 13.70 18.66 8.57
N HIS A 148 13.67 18.37 9.88
CA HIS A 148 12.50 17.79 10.53
C HIS A 148 11.50 18.86 10.99
N GLN A 149 10.23 18.49 11.18
CA GLN A 149 9.16 19.41 11.60
C GLN A 149 9.49 20.17 12.88
N ASN A 150 10.17 19.52 13.84
CA ASN A 150 10.60 20.14 15.09
C ASN A 150 11.64 21.26 14.87
N ASP A 151 12.56 21.07 13.93
CA ASP A 151 13.54 22.10 13.57
C ASP A 151 12.90 23.24 12.79
N ILE A 152 11.95 22.94 11.90
CA ILE A 152 11.17 23.95 11.18
C ILE A 152 10.43 24.84 12.18
N ASN A 153 9.66 24.25 13.10
CA ASN A 153 8.90 24.99 14.10
C ASN A 153 9.80 25.86 15.00
N ARG A 154 10.99 25.35 15.32
CA ARG A 154 11.97 26.06 16.16
C ARG A 154 12.64 27.22 15.42
N LEU A 155 12.95 27.06 14.13
CA LEU A 155 13.71 28.04 13.35
C LEU A 155 12.83 29.08 12.66
N LEU A 156 11.60 28.73 12.29
CA LEU A 156 10.67 29.58 11.55
C LEU A 156 10.51 31.00 12.15
N PRO A 157 10.39 31.19 13.49
CA PRO A 157 10.27 32.53 14.07
C PRO A 157 11.51 33.43 13.86
N TYR A 158 12.66 32.84 13.61
CA TYR A 158 13.97 33.51 13.51
C TYR A 158 14.44 33.73 12.07
N VAL A 159 13.70 33.24 11.07
CA VAL A 159 14.03 33.51 9.67
C VAL A 159 13.72 34.95 9.32
N ARG A 160 14.71 35.64 8.75
CA ARG A 160 14.62 37.01 8.23
C ARG A 160 15.24 37.04 6.84
N ILE A 161 14.41 37.13 5.82
CA ILE A 161 14.88 37.27 4.43
C ILE A 161 14.87 38.76 4.12
N ALA A 162 16.02 39.31 3.72
CA ALA A 162 16.07 40.71 3.32
C ALA A 162 15.11 40.92 2.12
N PRO A 163 14.23 41.94 2.16
CA PRO A 163 13.35 42.22 1.04
C PRO A 163 14.21 42.54 -0.17
N THR A 164 14.12 41.70 -1.21
CA THR A 164 14.64 42.06 -2.52
C THR A 164 13.89 43.33 -2.94
N THR A 165 14.61 44.42 -3.16
CA THR A 165 14.08 45.69 -3.66
C THR A 165 13.49 45.48 -5.06
N ALA A 166 12.25 45.01 -5.10
CA ALA A 166 11.31 45.17 -6.19
C ALA A 166 10.21 46.12 -5.68
N PRO A 167 9.68 47.01 -6.53
CA PRO A 167 8.88 48.14 -6.08
C PRO A 167 7.69 47.70 -5.24
N VAL A 168 7.56 48.36 -4.09
CA VAL A 168 6.47 48.18 -3.13
C VAL A 168 5.17 48.65 -3.78
N TYR A 169 4.33 47.70 -4.20
CA TYR A 169 2.92 47.99 -4.42
C TYR A 169 2.25 48.04 -3.04
N THR A 170 1.91 49.24 -2.59
CA THR A 170 1.05 49.45 -1.43
C THR A 170 -0.34 48.87 -1.73
N ALA A 171 -0.64 47.71 -1.15
CA ALA A 171 -1.96 47.11 -1.21
C ALA A 171 -2.92 47.92 -0.33
N ASN A 172 -3.63 48.86 -0.95
CA ASN A 172 -4.89 49.35 -0.41
C ASN A 172 -5.85 48.15 -0.29
N LYS A 173 -6.08 47.70 0.95
CA LYS A 173 -7.23 46.85 1.29
C LYS A 173 -8.49 47.65 0.94
N ASN A 174 -9.12 47.33 -0.18
CA ASN A 174 -10.55 47.52 -0.53
C ASN A 174 -10.80 47.64 -2.05
N ILE A 175 -10.03 46.94 -2.88
CA ILE A 175 -10.45 46.64 -4.25
C ILE A 175 -10.06 45.19 -4.50
N GLN A 176 -11.03 44.28 -4.61
CA GLN A 176 -10.76 42.96 -5.16
C GLN A 176 -10.43 43.17 -6.64
N PRO A 177 -9.21 42.93 -7.12
CA PRO A 177 -9.03 42.79 -8.54
C PRO A 177 -9.59 41.42 -8.87
N GLN A 178 -10.72 41.40 -9.58
CA GLN A 178 -11.12 40.23 -10.36
C GLN A 178 -10.00 39.99 -11.36
N ARG A 179 -8.99 39.21 -10.95
CA ARG A 179 -7.94 38.75 -11.84
C ARG A 179 -8.67 37.94 -12.89
N ALA A 180 -8.85 38.52 -14.07
CA ALA A 180 -9.10 37.75 -15.27
C ALA A 180 -7.94 36.76 -15.33
N TYR A 181 -8.22 35.52 -14.96
CA TYR A 181 -7.38 34.39 -15.31
C TYR A 181 -7.35 34.44 -16.83
N GLU A 182 -6.25 34.92 -17.39
CA GLU A 182 -5.93 34.58 -18.77
C GLU A 182 -6.00 33.06 -18.81
N ASN A 183 -7.04 32.56 -19.46
CA ASN A 183 -7.26 31.14 -19.70
C ASN A 183 -6.16 30.69 -20.67
N TYR A 184 -4.92 30.56 -20.18
CA TYR A 184 -3.94 29.73 -20.84
C TYR A 184 -4.54 28.33 -20.84
N PRO A 185 -4.81 27.74 -22.01
CA PRO A 185 -5.37 26.41 -22.07
C PRO A 185 -4.43 25.52 -21.27
N LYS A 186 -4.95 24.94 -20.18
CA LYS A 186 -4.22 23.97 -19.36
C LYS A 186 -3.78 22.88 -20.33
N LYS A 187 -2.49 22.89 -20.70
CA LYS A 187 -1.93 21.97 -21.68
C LYS A 187 -2.33 20.57 -21.24
N ILE A 188 -3.17 19.91 -22.04
CA ILE A 188 -3.60 18.54 -21.79
C ILE A 188 -2.35 17.70 -22.04
N ILE A 189 -1.68 17.30 -20.97
CA ILE A 189 -0.53 16.41 -21.04
C ILE A 189 -1.11 15.02 -21.23
N SER A 190 -1.14 14.54 -22.46
CA SER A 190 -1.41 13.14 -22.74
C SER A 190 -0.11 12.37 -22.62
N ILE A 191 -0.14 11.23 -21.92
CA ILE A 191 0.99 10.32 -21.81
C ILE A 191 0.58 8.92 -22.25
N ASP A 192 1.47 8.25 -22.96
CA ASP A 192 1.34 6.82 -23.23
C ASP A 192 1.77 6.03 -21.99
N ILE A 193 0.89 5.21 -21.43
CA ILE A 193 1.16 4.50 -20.18
C ILE A 193 2.18 3.35 -20.32
N ASN A 194 2.39 2.85 -21.54
CA ASN A 194 3.37 1.80 -21.81
C ASN A 194 4.75 2.38 -22.08
N GLU A 195 4.84 3.55 -22.72
CA GLU A 195 6.11 4.20 -23.08
C GLU A 195 6.59 5.25 -22.08
N ALA A 196 5.69 5.79 -21.24
CA ALA A 196 6.03 6.86 -20.31
C ALA A 196 7.17 6.51 -19.34
N ASP A 197 8.07 7.47 -19.17
CA ASP A 197 9.10 7.44 -18.14
C ASP A 197 8.58 7.99 -16.80
N THR A 198 9.41 7.93 -15.76
CA THR A 198 9.03 8.42 -14.43
C THR A 198 8.69 9.90 -14.45
N SER A 199 9.34 10.70 -15.32
CA SER A 199 9.13 12.15 -15.38
C SER A 199 7.76 12.51 -15.97
N ALA A 200 7.32 11.77 -16.99
CA ALA A 200 6.00 11.91 -17.60
C ALA A 200 4.88 11.60 -16.61
N PHE A 201 5.02 10.53 -15.81
CA PHE A 201 4.07 10.23 -14.74
C PHE A 201 4.08 11.31 -13.64
N ILE A 202 5.25 11.83 -13.24
CA ILE A 202 5.36 12.90 -12.22
C ILE A 202 4.67 14.19 -12.68
N ALA A 203 4.61 14.45 -13.99
CA ALA A 203 3.93 15.62 -14.53
C ALA A 203 2.40 15.57 -14.34
N LEU A 204 1.83 14.41 -14.03
CA LEU A 204 0.40 14.23 -13.79
C LEU A 204 -0.02 14.71 -12.39
N PRO A 205 -1.21 15.31 -12.26
CA PRO A 205 -1.68 15.84 -10.98
C PRO A 205 -1.87 14.72 -9.94
N GLY A 206 -1.17 14.85 -8.81
CA GLY A 206 -1.26 13.90 -7.69
C GLY A 206 -0.30 12.72 -7.78
N ILE A 207 0.55 12.66 -8.81
CA ILE A 207 1.57 11.62 -8.95
C ILE A 207 2.94 12.16 -8.56
N GLY A 208 3.47 11.66 -7.44
CA GLY A 208 4.86 11.91 -7.02
C GLY A 208 5.80 10.78 -7.46
N SER A 209 7.11 10.98 -7.29
CA SER A 209 8.15 10.00 -7.66
C SER A 209 7.88 8.57 -7.18
N LYS A 210 7.39 8.40 -5.95
CA LYS A 210 7.04 7.06 -5.41
C LYS A 210 5.89 6.39 -6.16
N LEU A 211 4.84 7.14 -6.51
CA LEU A 211 3.70 6.60 -7.26
C LEU A 211 4.09 6.31 -8.71
N ALA A 212 4.83 7.21 -9.35
CA ALA A 212 5.37 6.99 -10.69
C ALA A 212 6.19 5.70 -10.78
N ASN A 213 7.13 5.50 -9.84
CA ASN A 213 7.92 4.26 -9.79
C ASN A 213 7.07 3.00 -9.56
N ARG A 214 5.99 3.10 -8.79
CA ARG A 214 5.06 1.98 -8.58
C ARG A 214 4.28 1.64 -9.84
N ILE A 215 3.80 2.65 -10.57
CA ILE A 215 3.10 2.45 -11.85
C ILE A 215 4.02 1.76 -12.84
N ILE A 216 5.26 2.23 -12.97
CA ILE A 216 6.29 1.63 -13.83
C ILE A 216 6.60 0.19 -13.38
N SER A 217 6.86 -0.03 -12.09
CA SER A 217 7.12 -1.38 -11.58
C SER A 217 5.95 -2.33 -11.80
N PHE A 218 4.72 -1.82 -11.73
CA PHE A 218 3.52 -2.59 -12.00
C PHE A 218 3.41 -2.93 -13.49
N ARG A 219 3.56 -1.94 -14.38
CA ARG A 219 3.65 -2.11 -15.84
C ARG A 219 4.64 -3.21 -16.22
N ASP A 220 5.86 -3.13 -15.69
CA ASP A 220 6.95 -4.02 -16.07
C ASP A 220 6.68 -5.47 -15.62
N LYS A 221 6.07 -5.66 -14.43
CA LYS A 221 5.67 -6.99 -13.93
C LYS A 221 4.48 -7.57 -14.68
N LEU A 222 3.54 -6.71 -15.09
CA LEU A 222 2.40 -7.06 -15.91
C LEU A 222 2.86 -7.46 -17.33
N GLY A 223 3.91 -6.83 -17.82
CA GLY A 223 4.39 -6.98 -19.20
C GLY A 223 3.84 -5.91 -20.15
N GLY A 224 3.34 -4.79 -19.62
CA GLY A 224 2.64 -3.74 -20.36
C GLY A 224 1.14 -3.73 -20.05
N PHE A 225 0.51 -2.56 -20.11
CA PHE A 225 -0.93 -2.39 -19.92
C PHE A 225 -1.68 -2.62 -21.24
N TYR A 226 -2.71 -3.48 -21.23
CA TYR A 226 -3.65 -3.61 -22.35
C TYR A 226 -4.91 -2.74 -22.18
N LYS A 227 -5.15 -2.24 -20.97
CA LYS A 227 -6.27 -1.34 -20.62
C LYS A 227 -5.82 -0.22 -19.68
N ILE A 228 -6.39 0.97 -19.84
CA ILE A 228 -6.08 2.15 -19.01
C ILE A 228 -6.47 1.89 -17.55
N GLU A 229 -7.58 1.16 -17.35
CA GLU A 229 -8.12 0.79 -16.04
C GLU A 229 -7.11 0.04 -15.17
N GLN A 230 -6.16 -0.68 -15.77
CA GLN A 230 -5.15 -1.42 -15.03
C GLN A 230 -4.22 -0.50 -14.25
N VAL A 231 -4.03 0.76 -14.67
CA VAL A 231 -3.24 1.73 -13.90
C VAL A 231 -3.84 1.93 -12.51
N ALA A 232 -5.17 1.90 -12.38
CA ALA A 232 -5.88 2.03 -11.11
C ALA A 232 -5.57 0.91 -10.11
N GLU A 233 -5.13 -0.25 -10.61
CA GLU A 233 -4.79 -1.42 -9.79
C GLU A 233 -3.37 -1.34 -9.21
N THR A 234 -2.62 -0.30 -9.56
CA THR A 234 -1.29 -0.03 -8.99
C THR A 234 -1.38 0.12 -7.48
N TYR A 235 -0.54 -0.62 -6.75
CA TYR A 235 -0.52 -0.59 -5.29
C TYR A 235 -0.39 0.84 -4.74
N ALA A 236 -1.30 1.19 -3.82
CA ALA A 236 -1.36 2.47 -3.14
C ALA A 236 -1.52 3.69 -4.08
N LEU A 237 -2.11 3.50 -5.26
CA LEU A 237 -2.69 4.58 -6.05
C LEU A 237 -4.13 4.84 -5.57
N PRO A 238 -4.44 6.02 -5.00
CA PRO A 238 -5.81 6.33 -4.60
C PRO A 238 -6.71 6.46 -5.83
N ASP A 239 -7.93 5.91 -5.77
CA ASP A 239 -8.91 6.03 -6.87
C ASP A 239 -9.16 7.49 -7.25
N SER A 240 -9.27 8.38 -6.27
CA SER A 240 -9.43 9.83 -6.52
C SER A 240 -8.27 10.46 -7.31
N THR A 241 -7.07 9.89 -7.23
CA THR A 241 -5.92 10.32 -8.04
C THR A 241 -6.02 9.73 -9.44
N TYR A 242 -6.37 8.43 -9.56
CA TYR A 242 -6.61 7.78 -10.84
C TYR A 242 -7.68 8.51 -11.67
N GLN A 243 -8.84 8.87 -11.08
CA GLN A 243 -9.90 9.59 -11.79
C GLN A 243 -9.43 10.96 -12.33
N LYS A 244 -8.55 11.66 -11.61
CA LYS A 244 -8.00 12.96 -12.05
C LYS A 244 -7.08 12.83 -13.26
N ILE A 245 -6.36 11.71 -13.35
CA ILE A 245 -5.38 11.49 -14.41
C ILE A 245 -5.94 10.69 -15.58
N LYS A 246 -7.08 10.00 -15.42
CA LYS A 246 -7.64 9.06 -16.40
C LYS A 246 -7.73 9.65 -17.82
N SER A 247 -8.18 10.90 -17.96
CA SER A 247 -8.29 11.58 -19.25
C SER A 247 -6.96 11.94 -19.91
N SER A 248 -5.86 11.86 -19.15
CA SER A 248 -4.49 12.14 -19.59
C SER A 248 -3.73 10.86 -19.95
N LEU A 249 -4.32 9.68 -19.74
CA LEU A 249 -3.70 8.39 -20.03
C LEU A 249 -4.14 7.88 -21.40
N GLN A 250 -3.19 7.41 -22.19
CA GLN A 250 -3.43 6.79 -23.48
C GLN A 250 -2.62 5.50 -23.62
N ILE A 251 -3.06 4.64 -24.54
CA ILE A 251 -2.35 3.43 -24.96
C ILE A 251 -2.24 3.49 -26.47
N SER A 252 -1.03 3.71 -26.98
CA SER A 252 -0.75 3.72 -28.41
C SER A 252 -0.54 2.30 -28.92
N ASN A 253 0.17 1.46 -28.15
CA ASN A 253 0.32 0.03 -28.42
C ASN A 253 -0.16 -0.81 -27.21
N PRO A 254 -1.28 -1.55 -27.32
CA PRO A 254 -1.79 -2.42 -26.26
C PRO A 254 -1.12 -3.80 -26.25
N GLU A 255 -0.03 -4.00 -26.99
CA GLU A 255 0.75 -5.23 -26.93
C GLU A 255 1.36 -5.44 -25.54
N VAL A 256 1.20 -6.67 -25.04
CA VAL A 256 1.73 -7.09 -23.75
C VAL A 256 2.68 -8.25 -23.94
N LYS A 257 3.70 -8.31 -23.09
CA LYS A 257 4.61 -9.44 -23.01
C LYS A 257 3.86 -10.66 -22.48
N LYS A 258 3.72 -11.67 -23.33
CA LYS A 258 3.02 -12.91 -22.99
C LYS A 258 3.95 -13.92 -22.32
N ILE A 259 3.38 -14.75 -21.45
CA ILE A 259 4.04 -15.84 -20.74
C ILE A 259 3.53 -17.15 -21.34
N ASN A 260 4.44 -18.00 -21.80
CA ASN A 260 4.08 -19.32 -22.32
C ASN A 260 3.70 -20.27 -21.17
N ILE A 261 2.42 -20.62 -21.06
CA ILE A 261 1.90 -21.45 -19.95
C ILE A 261 2.32 -22.92 -20.02
N ASN A 262 2.79 -23.40 -21.18
CA ASN A 262 3.23 -24.77 -21.36
C ASN A 262 4.68 -24.97 -20.92
N THR A 263 5.50 -23.92 -20.97
CA THR A 263 6.93 -24.01 -20.64
C THR A 263 7.32 -23.25 -19.38
N ALA A 264 6.60 -22.16 -19.03
CA ALA A 264 6.97 -21.31 -17.90
C ALA A 264 7.00 -22.06 -16.57
N SER A 265 7.95 -21.73 -15.71
CA SER A 265 8.05 -22.29 -14.35
C SER A 265 7.04 -21.64 -13.39
N VAL A 266 6.83 -22.27 -12.23
CA VAL A 266 6.00 -21.68 -11.15
C VAL A 266 6.57 -20.31 -10.73
N ASP A 267 7.89 -20.19 -10.69
CA ASP A 267 8.58 -18.97 -10.30
C ASP A 267 8.47 -17.85 -11.32
N GLU A 268 8.39 -18.17 -12.61
CA GLU A 268 8.13 -17.19 -13.66
C GLU A 268 6.67 -16.73 -13.66
N LEU A 269 5.74 -17.67 -13.55
CA LEU A 269 4.30 -17.39 -13.51
C LEU A 269 3.94 -16.48 -12.33
N LYS A 270 4.50 -16.74 -11.13
CA LYS A 270 4.17 -15.97 -9.92
C LYS A 270 4.67 -14.52 -9.94
N LEU A 271 5.54 -14.14 -10.87
CA LEU A 271 5.98 -12.75 -11.03
C LEU A 271 4.85 -11.87 -11.57
N HIS A 272 3.92 -12.46 -12.32
CA HIS A 272 2.81 -11.74 -12.91
C HIS A 272 1.81 -11.29 -11.82
N PRO A 273 1.36 -10.02 -11.79
CA PRO A 273 0.54 -9.50 -10.69
C PRO A 273 -0.77 -10.27 -10.43
N TYR A 274 -1.38 -10.82 -11.48
CA TYR A 274 -2.63 -11.60 -11.41
C TYR A 274 -2.43 -13.09 -11.14
N ILE A 275 -1.20 -13.61 -11.25
CA ILE A 275 -0.94 -15.03 -11.05
C ILE A 275 -0.21 -15.18 -9.72
N LYS A 276 -0.96 -15.52 -8.68
CA LYS A 276 -0.36 -15.83 -7.37
C LYS A 276 0.17 -17.26 -7.36
N PHE A 277 0.97 -17.59 -6.34
CA PHE A 277 1.61 -18.90 -6.19
C PHE A 277 0.64 -20.08 -6.38
N HIS A 278 -0.56 -20.03 -5.78
CA HIS A 278 -1.54 -21.12 -5.89
C HIS A 278 -2.04 -21.32 -7.33
N LEU A 279 -2.25 -20.24 -8.09
CA LEU A 279 -2.61 -20.32 -9.52
C LEU A 279 -1.45 -20.86 -10.35
N ALA A 280 -0.24 -20.34 -10.13
CA ALA A 280 0.97 -20.81 -10.82
C ALA A 280 1.21 -22.31 -10.59
N ASN A 281 1.13 -22.75 -9.34
CA ASN A 281 1.27 -24.15 -8.97
C ASN A 281 0.18 -25.01 -9.63
N ALA A 282 -1.08 -24.56 -9.64
CA ALA A 282 -2.16 -25.30 -10.28
C ALA A 282 -1.98 -25.44 -11.79
N ILE A 283 -1.52 -24.39 -12.50
CA ILE A 283 -1.21 -24.45 -13.94
C ILE A 283 -0.16 -25.53 -14.21
N VAL A 284 0.95 -25.50 -13.45
CA VAL A 284 2.06 -26.44 -13.64
C VAL A 284 1.67 -27.88 -13.30
N GLN A 285 0.91 -28.08 -12.23
CA GLN A 285 0.42 -29.41 -11.85
C GLN A 285 -0.59 -29.95 -12.87
N TYR A 286 -1.52 -29.11 -13.33
CA TYR A 286 -2.51 -29.51 -14.33
C TYR A 286 -1.82 -29.96 -15.62
N ARG A 287 -0.86 -29.19 -16.15
CA ARG A 287 -0.15 -29.59 -17.37
C ARG A 287 0.74 -30.83 -17.17
N GLY A 288 1.22 -31.05 -15.95
CA GLY A 288 1.96 -32.27 -15.60
C GLY A 288 1.10 -33.53 -15.64
N GLN A 289 -0.18 -33.41 -15.28
CA GLN A 289 -1.13 -34.54 -15.21
C GLN A 289 -1.89 -34.77 -16.53
N HIS A 290 -2.19 -33.70 -17.27
CA HIS A 290 -3.05 -33.74 -18.46
C HIS A 290 -2.30 -33.46 -19.77
N GLY A 291 -0.99 -33.18 -19.70
CA GLY A 291 -0.21 -32.67 -20.82
C GLY A 291 -0.38 -31.16 -21.02
N GLY A 292 0.32 -30.60 -22.00
CA GLY A 292 0.25 -29.17 -22.30
C GLY A 292 -1.17 -28.70 -22.65
N PHE A 293 -1.46 -27.43 -22.36
CA PHE A 293 -2.69 -26.76 -22.74
C PHE A 293 -2.74 -26.60 -24.27
N ALA A 294 -3.88 -26.98 -24.87
CA ALA A 294 -4.13 -26.84 -26.30
C ALA A 294 -4.83 -25.51 -26.63
N SER A 295 -5.58 -24.97 -25.67
CA SER A 295 -6.24 -23.67 -25.73
C SER A 295 -6.06 -22.93 -24.40
N LEU A 296 -6.12 -21.59 -24.41
CA LEU A 296 -6.11 -20.83 -23.16
C LEU A 296 -7.36 -21.14 -22.31
N SER A 297 -8.50 -21.39 -22.96
CA SER A 297 -9.76 -21.77 -22.31
C SER A 297 -9.65 -23.03 -21.45
N ASP A 298 -8.67 -23.90 -21.71
CA ASP A 298 -8.41 -25.09 -20.88
C ASP A 298 -8.04 -24.73 -19.44
N LEU A 299 -7.57 -23.51 -19.17
CA LEU A 299 -7.33 -23.01 -17.82
C LEU A 299 -8.61 -23.03 -16.95
N LYS A 300 -9.78 -22.88 -17.56
CA LYS A 300 -11.07 -22.93 -16.84
C LYS A 300 -11.42 -24.33 -16.34
N LYS A 301 -10.74 -25.38 -16.81
CA LYS A 301 -10.87 -26.75 -16.27
C LYS A 301 -10.25 -26.87 -14.88
N ILE A 302 -9.36 -25.94 -14.52
CA ILE A 302 -8.79 -25.87 -13.18
C ILE A 302 -9.80 -25.18 -12.26
N MET A 303 -10.33 -25.87 -11.26
CA MET A 303 -11.41 -25.38 -10.40
C MET A 303 -11.18 -24.00 -9.77
N ILE A 304 -9.92 -23.64 -9.48
CA ILE A 304 -9.57 -22.34 -8.87
C ILE A 304 -9.50 -21.17 -9.88
N PHE A 305 -9.63 -21.45 -11.18
CA PHE A 305 -9.64 -20.45 -12.25
C PHE A 305 -11.08 -20.01 -12.54
N THR A 306 -11.53 -18.98 -11.82
CA THR A 306 -12.82 -18.33 -12.09
C THR A 306 -12.77 -17.51 -13.38
N ASP A 307 -13.93 -17.16 -13.94
CA ASP A 307 -14.01 -16.31 -15.15
C ASP A 307 -13.34 -14.95 -14.95
N ASP A 308 -13.44 -14.34 -13.76
CA ASP A 308 -12.76 -13.06 -13.46
C ASP A 308 -11.23 -13.20 -13.54
N ILE A 309 -10.68 -14.24 -12.93
CA ILE A 309 -9.23 -14.50 -12.96
C ILE A 309 -8.79 -14.79 -14.40
N TYR A 310 -9.54 -15.64 -15.10
CA TYR A 310 -9.29 -15.97 -16.49
C TYR A 310 -9.23 -14.72 -17.38
N ASN A 311 -10.26 -13.88 -17.33
CA ASN A 311 -10.36 -12.67 -18.15
C ASN A 311 -9.22 -11.67 -17.87
N LYS A 312 -8.69 -11.66 -16.64
CA LYS A 312 -7.55 -10.81 -16.27
C LYS A 312 -6.22 -11.34 -16.80
N VAL A 313 -5.99 -12.66 -16.75
CA VAL A 313 -4.71 -13.25 -17.13
C VAL A 313 -4.62 -13.56 -18.63
N GLU A 314 -5.73 -13.92 -19.28
CA GLU A 314 -5.77 -14.37 -20.67
C GLU A 314 -4.96 -13.48 -21.65
N PRO A 315 -5.04 -12.13 -21.59
CA PRO A 315 -4.26 -11.26 -22.48
C PRO A 315 -2.74 -11.47 -22.39
N TYR A 316 -2.26 -11.92 -21.24
CA TYR A 316 -0.84 -12.07 -20.88
C TYR A 316 -0.31 -13.50 -21.07
N LEU A 317 -1.12 -14.42 -21.58
CA LEU A 317 -0.73 -15.82 -21.71
C LEU A 317 -0.57 -16.21 -23.18
N SER A 318 0.40 -17.09 -23.46
CA SER A 318 0.58 -17.73 -24.76
C SER A 318 0.73 -19.24 -24.60
N LEU A 319 0.51 -19.96 -25.70
CA LEU A 319 0.76 -21.41 -25.80
C LEU A 319 2.08 -21.74 -26.49
N LYS A 320 2.68 -20.74 -27.16
CA LYS A 320 3.92 -20.81 -27.92
C LYS A 320 4.86 -19.71 -27.45
#